data_AF-A0AA38CE64-F1
#
_entry.id   AF-A0AA38CE64-F1
#
_cell.length_a   1.000
_cell.length_b   1.000
_cell.length_c   1.000
_cell.angle_alpha   90.00
_cell.angle_beta   90.00
_cell.angle_gamma   90.00
#
_symmetry.space_group_name_H-M   'P 1'
#
loop_
_entity.id
_entity.type
_entity.pdbx_description
1 polymer ?
#
loop_
_entity_poly.entity_id
_entity_poly.type
_entity_poly.pdbx_seq_one_letter_code
_entity_poly.pdbx_strand_id
1 'polypeptide(L)'
;RLSEIKMARESLAASLLNSDLENISEHSLQRPTPRIIFALLAATVITLACILAFSNSNHSRAFLDTNGQLQVESPDIIEAEHGVVAADDERCSDIGTDVLREGGHAVDAAVATSLCLGVVNAMASGLGGGAFMVLRSSNGQTRAFDMRETAPQAASEDMYAKNPSEKYVGPLSMGVPGELAGLHLAWSQHGKLPWKRLVQPAIKLASMGFVVMPYLARDIKLIENAIMADKGLRDILTLNGKLLSSGDVCYNKKLGETLQTISDFGPGAFYNGSIGKSLVADVQAAGGILTFNDLQNYGVEVTDPISADVMGYTILGMPPPSSGAAGLILILNILASYGTADAVKDVLGLHRTVEALKHMFAERMDLGDPKFVNITDVVSDMLSPQFAEKLKKKIYDNTTFPPEYYEYKYSQLRDHGTSHFCIVDGERNALSMTTTVNYIYGAKMLSPSTGIVLNNEMDDFSVPTDISPDKLPPAPANFIRPNKRPLSSMSPTIVVKDGQLAGVLGGSGGLFIIPAVAQVFLNHFIKGMDPLASVKAPRVYHKVIPNIVLYENWTVGDGEHIELSDEEMA
;
A
#
# COMPACT_ATOMS: atom_id res chain seq x y z
N ARG A 1 45.25 -58.29 -51.24
CA ARG A 1 44.00 -58.01 -50.51
C ARG A 1 44.33 -58.24 -49.04
N LEU A 2 45.07 -57.35 -48.36
CA LEU A 2 44.78 -55.94 -48.12
C LEU A 2 43.34 -55.76 -47.64
N SER A 3 43.25 -55.40 -46.35
CA SER A 3 42.15 -54.76 -45.62
C SER A 3 40.79 -55.45 -45.75
N GLU A 4 40.13 -55.84 -44.66
CA GLU A 4 39.85 -54.93 -43.56
C GLU A 4 40.02 -55.61 -42.20
N ILE A 5 41.01 -55.08 -41.50
CA ILE A 5 41.18 -55.12 -40.06
C ILE A 5 39.92 -54.51 -39.43
N LYS A 6 39.53 -55.09 -38.29
CA LYS A 6 38.70 -54.50 -37.22
C LYS A 6 37.22 -54.91 -37.19
N MET A 7 36.94 -56.20 -37.06
CA MET A 7 35.93 -56.71 -36.12
C MET A 7 36.06 -58.23 -35.97
N ALA A 8 35.88 -58.69 -34.73
CA ALA A 8 35.58 -60.07 -34.32
C ALA A 8 36.69 -61.13 -34.42
N ARG A 9 37.23 -61.46 -33.23
CA ARG A 9 37.94 -62.67 -32.73
C ARG A 9 39.01 -62.14 -31.77
N GLU A 10 39.13 -62.51 -30.50
CA GLU A 10 39.04 -63.80 -29.80
C GLU A 10 38.74 -63.44 -28.32
N SER A 11 37.82 -64.00 -27.53
CA SER A 11 37.36 -65.38 -27.33
C SER A 11 38.49 -66.40 -27.14
N LEU A 12 39.06 -66.40 -25.93
CA LEU A 12 39.57 -67.59 -25.26
C LEU A 12 39.23 -67.37 -23.77
N ALA A 13 38.21 -68.01 -23.22
CA ALA A 13 38.26 -69.38 -22.73
C ALA A 13 39.38 -69.62 -21.71
N ALA A 14 39.02 -70.44 -20.74
CA ALA A 14 39.83 -70.99 -19.65
C ALA A 14 39.93 -70.08 -18.41
N SER A 15 38.98 -70.16 -17.48
CA SER A 15 38.76 -71.27 -16.53
C SER A 15 39.75 -71.30 -15.38
N LEU A 16 39.17 -71.43 -14.18
CA LEU A 16 39.55 -72.31 -13.04
C LEU A 16 39.42 -71.45 -11.77
N LEU A 17 38.29 -71.48 -11.02
CA LEU A 17 37.58 -72.62 -10.43
C LEU A 17 38.53 -73.39 -9.52
N ASN A 18 38.30 -73.24 -8.20
CA ASN A 18 38.85 -74.06 -7.11
C ASN A 18 40.39 -74.03 -7.01
N SER A 19 41.02 -74.16 -5.86
CA SER A 19 40.66 -74.51 -4.50
C SER A 19 41.79 -73.91 -3.65
N ASP A 20 41.54 -73.76 -2.35
CA ASP A 20 42.50 -74.11 -1.27
C ASP A 20 42.11 -73.32 -0.03
N LEU A 21 41.06 -73.83 0.61
CA LEU A 21 40.97 -73.86 2.05
C LEU A 21 42.03 -74.87 2.53
N GLU A 22 43.03 -74.43 3.29
CA GLU A 22 43.40 -75.07 4.55
C GLU A 22 44.50 -74.31 5.32
N ASN A 23 44.21 -74.07 6.60
CA ASN A 23 45.09 -73.79 7.73
C ASN A 23 45.86 -72.45 7.80
N ILE A 24 45.16 -71.46 8.38
CA ILE A 24 45.76 -70.32 9.09
C ILE A 24 45.84 -70.68 10.59
N SER A 25 47.05 -70.71 11.14
CA SER A 25 47.31 -70.44 12.56
C SER A 25 47.84 -69.01 12.73
N GLU A 26 47.15 -68.25 13.59
CA GLU A 26 47.56 -67.05 14.33
C GLU A 26 48.67 -66.15 13.76
N HIS A 27 48.29 -64.98 13.23
CA HIS A 27 48.39 -63.71 13.99
C HIS A 27 47.92 -62.48 13.17
N SER A 28 47.00 -61.72 13.78
CA SER A 28 46.83 -60.25 13.70
C SER A 28 46.71 -59.53 12.34
N LEU A 29 45.51 -58.98 12.08
CA LEU A 29 45.19 -57.56 11.79
C LEU A 29 43.81 -57.47 11.08
N GLN A 30 42.75 -57.15 11.83
CA GLN A 30 42.10 -55.82 11.89
C GLN A 30 41.05 -55.56 10.78
N ARG A 31 39.76 -55.66 11.16
CA ARG A 31 38.57 -54.94 10.65
C ARG A 31 37.40 -55.24 11.62
N PRO A 32 36.86 -54.24 12.34
CA PRO A 32 35.55 -53.74 11.90
C PRO A 32 35.71 -52.30 11.43
N THR A 33 35.00 -51.76 10.45
CA THR A 33 33.54 -51.77 10.24
C THR A 33 32.65 -51.04 11.27
N PRO A 34 33.11 -50.10 12.14
CA PRO A 34 32.22 -49.07 12.70
C PRO A 34 32.28 -47.79 11.89
N ARG A 35 33.41 -47.45 11.24
CA ARG A 35 33.50 -46.26 10.36
C ARG A 35 32.53 -46.34 9.18
N ILE A 36 32.32 -47.54 8.62
CA ILE A 36 31.40 -47.77 7.51
C ILE A 36 29.95 -47.81 8.02
N ILE A 37 29.71 -48.38 9.21
CA ILE A 37 28.38 -48.42 9.83
C ILE A 37 27.94 -47.02 10.29
N PHE A 38 28.84 -46.21 10.85
CA PHE A 38 28.55 -44.81 11.22
C PHE A 38 28.33 -43.93 9.99
N ALA A 39 29.08 -44.12 8.91
CA ALA A 39 28.87 -43.38 7.67
C ALA A 39 27.53 -43.76 7.00
N LEU A 40 27.14 -45.04 7.03
CA LEU A 40 25.84 -45.50 6.53
C LEU A 40 24.66 -45.05 7.41
N LEU A 41 24.84 -44.98 8.73
CA LEU A 41 23.85 -44.43 9.67
C LEU A 41 23.70 -42.90 9.55
N ALA A 42 24.80 -42.17 9.37
CA ALA A 42 24.73 -40.72 9.16
C ALA A 42 24.09 -40.37 7.81
N ALA A 43 24.39 -41.13 6.75
CA ALA A 43 23.80 -40.93 5.42
C ALA A 43 22.29 -41.22 5.40
N THR A 44 21.82 -42.22 6.15
CA THR A 44 20.39 -42.55 6.28
C THR A 44 19.62 -41.53 7.13
N VAL A 45 20.23 -40.96 8.17
CA VAL A 45 19.62 -39.87 8.96
C VAL A 45 19.48 -38.57 8.15
N ILE A 46 20.48 -38.23 7.32
CA ILE A 46 20.43 -37.05 6.46
C ILE A 46 19.38 -37.21 5.34
N THR A 47 19.25 -38.41 4.75
CA THR A 47 18.21 -38.65 3.75
C THR A 47 16.80 -38.69 4.35
N LEU A 48 16.61 -39.22 5.57
CA LEU A 48 15.33 -39.13 6.27
C LEU A 48 14.96 -37.68 6.64
N ALA A 49 15.93 -36.86 7.04
CA ALA A 49 15.73 -35.44 7.33
C ALA A 49 15.38 -34.64 6.06
N CYS A 50 16.01 -34.95 4.92
CA CYS A 50 15.65 -34.35 3.63
C CYS A 50 14.26 -34.80 3.16
N ILE A 51 13.86 -36.06 3.36
CA ILE A 51 12.51 -36.53 3.02
C ILE A 51 11.46 -35.88 3.93
N LEU A 52 11.74 -35.68 5.22
CA LEU A 52 10.83 -34.97 6.13
C LEU A 52 10.75 -33.45 5.86
N ALA A 53 11.83 -32.83 5.39
CA ALA A 53 11.84 -31.41 4.99
C ALA A 53 11.22 -31.16 3.61
N PHE A 54 11.26 -32.13 2.69
CA PHE A 54 10.66 -32.02 1.36
C PHE A 54 9.26 -32.66 1.25
N SER A 55 8.81 -33.48 2.21
CA SER A 55 7.57 -34.24 2.04
C SER A 55 6.29 -33.59 2.55
N ASN A 56 6.24 -32.61 3.46
CA ASN A 56 4.91 -32.13 3.90
C ASN A 56 4.88 -30.79 4.65
N SER A 57 4.82 -29.69 3.90
CA SER A 57 3.72 -28.72 4.00
C SER A 57 3.89 -27.60 2.96
N ASN A 58 3.62 -27.96 1.70
CA ASN A 58 3.05 -27.10 0.66
C ASN A 58 2.53 -28.00 -0.47
N HIS A 59 1.66 -28.94 -0.08
CA HIS A 59 0.78 -29.62 -1.02
C HIS A 59 -0.64 -29.28 -0.59
N SER A 60 -1.34 -28.55 -1.47
CA SER A 60 -2.78 -28.34 -1.40
C SER A 60 -3.45 -29.64 -1.01
N ARG A 61 -4.17 -29.64 0.11
CA ARG A 61 -4.84 -30.85 0.57
C ARG A 61 -6.16 -30.96 -0.17
N ALA A 62 -6.17 -31.76 -1.24
CA ALA A 62 -7.42 -32.19 -1.82
C ALA A 62 -8.16 -33.08 -0.82
N PHE A 63 -9.24 -32.56 -0.24
CA PHE A 63 -10.21 -33.36 0.51
C PHE A 63 -11.44 -33.60 -0.36
N LEU A 64 -11.93 -34.82 -0.35
CA LEU A 64 -13.23 -35.16 -0.90
C LEU A 64 -14.29 -34.78 0.14
N ASP A 65 -15.29 -33.99 -0.26
CA ASP A 65 -16.47 -33.75 0.57
C ASP A 65 -17.33 -35.03 0.69
N THR A 66 -18.40 -34.99 1.49
CA THR A 66 -19.32 -36.13 1.66
C THR A 66 -20.04 -36.55 0.37
N ASN A 67 -19.90 -35.78 -0.71
CA ASN A 67 -20.49 -36.02 -2.02
C ASN A 67 -19.44 -36.39 -3.09
N GLY A 68 -18.15 -36.55 -2.72
CA GLY A 68 -17.09 -36.97 -3.63
C GLY A 68 -16.61 -35.89 -4.60
N GLN A 69 -16.82 -34.61 -4.31
CA GLN A 69 -16.28 -33.50 -5.10
C GLN A 69 -14.84 -33.19 -4.67
N LEU A 70 -13.94 -33.06 -5.65
CA LEU A 70 -12.54 -32.66 -5.46
C LEU A 70 -12.49 -31.14 -5.26
N GLN A 71 -12.31 -30.68 -4.03
CA GLN A 71 -12.00 -29.28 -3.76
C GLN A 71 -10.48 -29.08 -3.93
N VAL A 72 -10.11 -28.29 -4.93
CA VAL A 72 -8.77 -27.68 -5.01
C VAL A 72 -8.82 -26.44 -4.12
N GLU A 73 -8.03 -26.40 -3.04
CA GLU A 73 -7.82 -25.15 -2.29
C GLU A 73 -7.28 -24.10 -3.27
N SER A 74 -8.11 -23.11 -3.61
CA SER A 74 -7.69 -21.94 -4.38
C SER A 74 -6.76 -21.10 -3.52
N PRO A 75 -5.53 -20.78 -3.97
CA PRO A 75 -4.64 -19.95 -3.18
C PRO A 75 -5.17 -18.51 -3.14
N ASP A 76 -5.50 -18.07 -1.92
CA ASP A 76 -5.45 -16.68 -1.42
C ASP A 76 -6.77 -15.91 -1.20
N ILE A 77 -7.94 -16.55 -1.09
CA ILE A 77 -9.08 -15.91 -0.42
C ILE A 77 -9.05 -16.30 1.07
N ILE A 78 -8.89 -15.30 1.94
CA ILE A 78 -8.90 -15.50 3.39
C ILE A 78 -10.32 -15.30 3.93
N GLU A 79 -10.87 -16.37 4.51
CA GLU A 79 -12.13 -16.32 5.26
C GLU A 79 -11.84 -16.35 6.76
N ALA A 80 -12.46 -15.44 7.51
CA ALA A 80 -12.30 -15.35 8.95
C ALA A 80 -13.60 -14.91 9.63
N GLU A 81 -13.96 -15.56 10.73
CA GLU A 81 -15.19 -15.27 11.48
C GLU A 81 -15.02 -14.11 12.50
N HIS A 82 -13.82 -13.97 13.08
CA HIS A 82 -13.57 -13.12 14.24
C HIS A 82 -12.94 -11.77 13.92
N GLY A 83 -12.54 -11.55 12.67
CA GLY A 83 -11.91 -10.32 12.21
C GLY A 83 -10.87 -10.56 11.14
N VAL A 84 -10.53 -9.51 10.40
CA VAL A 84 -9.56 -9.55 9.30
C VAL A 84 -8.79 -8.24 9.26
N VAL A 85 -7.50 -8.33 8.93
CA VAL A 85 -6.61 -7.20 8.63
C VAL A 85 -5.97 -7.47 7.28
N ALA A 86 -6.13 -6.55 6.35
CA ALA A 86 -5.47 -6.57 5.05
C ALA A 86 -4.63 -5.30 4.91
N ALA A 87 -3.31 -5.44 4.98
CA ALA A 87 -2.34 -4.34 4.85
C ALA A 87 -1.30 -4.65 3.75
N ASP A 88 -0.64 -3.60 3.25
CA ASP A 88 0.38 -3.71 2.19
C ASP A 88 1.62 -4.53 2.58
N ASP A 89 1.80 -4.86 3.86
CA ASP A 89 2.88 -5.71 4.35
C ASP A 89 2.30 -6.82 5.26
N GLU A 90 2.69 -8.07 4.98
CA GLU A 90 2.27 -9.26 5.71
C GLU A 90 2.50 -9.12 7.21
N ARG A 91 3.68 -8.63 7.62
CA ARG A 91 4.04 -8.48 9.05
C ARG A 91 3.11 -7.50 9.76
N CYS A 92 2.64 -6.48 9.05
CA CYS A 92 1.74 -5.49 9.60
C CYS A 92 0.28 -5.98 9.62
N SER A 93 -0.08 -6.90 8.72
CA SER A 93 -1.33 -7.65 8.80
C SER A 93 -1.34 -8.60 10.01
N ASP A 94 -0.24 -9.30 10.25
CA ASP A 94 -0.06 -10.18 11.41
C ASP A 94 -0.14 -9.39 12.72
N ILE A 95 0.58 -8.27 12.83
CA ILE A 95 0.57 -7.41 14.02
C ILE A 95 -0.85 -6.89 14.31
N GLY A 96 -1.59 -6.44 13.29
CA GLY A 96 -2.97 -6.01 13.46
C GLY A 96 -3.88 -7.17 13.86
N THR A 97 -3.67 -8.36 13.29
CA THR A 97 -4.45 -9.56 13.62
C THR A 97 -4.21 -10.00 15.07
N ASP A 98 -2.96 -9.96 15.56
CA ASP A 98 -2.65 -10.26 16.95
C ASP A 98 -3.35 -9.30 17.92
N VAL A 99 -3.45 -8.02 17.55
CA VAL A 99 -4.21 -7.02 18.32
C VAL A 99 -5.70 -7.36 18.36
N LEU A 100 -6.30 -7.81 17.25
CA LEU A 100 -7.69 -8.28 17.24
C LEU A 100 -7.88 -9.55 18.08
N ARG A 101 -6.94 -10.51 18.02
CA ARG A 101 -6.97 -11.74 18.83
C ARG A 101 -6.91 -11.46 20.33
N GLU A 102 -6.26 -10.37 20.74
CA GLU A 102 -6.23 -9.89 22.12
C GLU A 102 -7.53 -9.18 22.56
N GLY A 103 -8.55 -9.11 21.70
CA GLY A 103 -9.82 -8.42 21.97
C GLY A 103 -9.76 -6.92 21.70
N GLY A 104 -8.76 -6.46 20.93
CA GLY A 104 -8.66 -5.07 20.48
C GLY A 104 -9.78 -4.68 19.52
N HIS A 105 -10.12 -3.40 19.53
CA HIS A 105 -11.01 -2.77 18.56
C HIS A 105 -10.31 -2.60 17.21
N ALA A 106 -11.05 -2.43 16.12
CA ALA A 106 -10.50 -2.13 14.79
C ALA A 106 -9.50 -0.94 14.80
N VAL A 107 -9.73 0.05 15.67
CA VAL A 107 -8.82 1.19 15.88
C VAL A 107 -7.53 0.78 16.58
N ASP A 108 -7.55 -0.13 17.56
CA ASP A 108 -6.33 -0.63 18.19
C ASP A 108 -5.44 -1.31 17.14
N ALA A 109 -6.05 -2.16 16.31
CA ALA A 109 -5.37 -2.85 15.22
C ALA A 109 -4.83 -1.83 14.20
N ALA A 110 -5.61 -0.80 13.85
CA ALA A 110 -5.17 0.25 12.94
C ALA A 110 -3.94 1.01 13.45
N VAL A 111 -3.87 1.34 14.75
CA VAL A 111 -2.68 1.97 15.34
C VAL A 111 -1.46 1.08 15.19
N ALA A 112 -1.56 -0.19 15.57
CA ALA A 112 -0.43 -1.12 15.51
C ALA A 112 0.02 -1.38 14.06
N THR A 113 -0.92 -1.57 13.14
CA THR A 113 -0.66 -1.75 11.71
C THR A 113 -0.03 -0.50 11.08
N SER A 114 -0.56 0.71 11.36
CA SER A 114 0.00 1.96 10.83
C SER A 114 1.42 2.21 11.32
N LEU A 115 1.70 1.98 12.62
CA LEU A 115 3.04 2.15 13.17
C LEU A 115 4.02 1.09 12.64
N CYS A 116 3.54 -0.13 12.38
CA CYS A 116 4.33 -1.16 11.69
C CYS A 116 4.70 -0.72 10.27
N LEU A 117 3.71 -0.27 9.48
CA LEU A 117 3.93 0.21 8.12
C LEU A 117 4.89 1.40 8.08
N GLY A 118 4.79 2.32 9.03
CA GLY A 118 5.73 3.44 9.18
C GLY A 118 7.19 3.03 9.47
N VAL A 119 7.43 1.77 9.85
CA VAL A 119 8.78 1.21 10.04
C VAL A 119 9.21 0.40 8.80
N VAL A 120 8.41 -0.58 8.39
CA VAL A 120 8.82 -1.55 7.35
C VAL A 120 8.55 -1.05 5.93
N ASN A 121 7.64 -0.09 5.80
CA ASN A 121 7.27 0.59 4.56
C ASN A 121 7.41 2.12 4.73
N ALA A 122 8.49 2.56 5.39
CA ALA A 122 8.81 3.97 5.65
C ALA A 122 9.01 4.81 4.37
N MET A 123 9.14 4.14 3.23
CA MET A 123 9.14 4.78 1.92
C MET A 123 7.77 5.34 1.53
N ALA A 124 6.68 4.82 2.10
CA ALA A 124 5.32 5.16 1.71
C ALA A 124 4.51 5.82 2.81
N SER A 125 4.84 5.62 4.11
CA SER A 125 4.02 6.06 5.24
C SER A 125 4.86 6.28 6.52
N GLY A 126 4.25 6.85 7.57
CA GLY A 126 4.79 6.86 8.94
C GLY A 126 4.69 8.21 9.66
N LEU A 127 5.33 8.30 10.83
CA LEU A 127 5.21 9.43 11.78
C LEU A 127 5.51 10.82 11.19
N GLY A 128 6.26 10.88 10.09
CA GLY A 128 6.62 12.11 9.42
C GLY A 128 5.60 12.56 8.38
N GLY A 129 4.50 11.85 8.19
CA GLY A 129 3.45 12.16 7.23
C GLY A 129 2.06 12.29 7.84
N GLY A 130 1.04 11.92 7.07
CA GLY A 130 -0.37 12.10 7.39
C GLY A 130 -1.24 10.98 6.84
N ALA A 131 -2.52 11.01 7.19
CA ALA A 131 -3.44 9.93 6.84
C ALA A 131 -4.90 10.37 6.79
N PHE A 132 -5.72 9.52 6.19
CA PHE A 132 -7.17 9.57 6.26
C PHE A 132 -7.69 8.23 6.79
N MET A 133 -8.57 8.29 7.80
CA MET A 133 -9.23 7.10 8.35
C MET A 133 -10.75 7.28 8.30
N VAL A 134 -11.45 6.30 7.73
CA VAL A 134 -12.91 6.19 7.82
C VAL A 134 -13.23 5.01 8.73
N LEU A 135 -13.89 5.29 9.85
CA LEU A 135 -14.30 4.30 10.84
C LEU A 135 -15.82 4.21 10.86
N ARG A 136 -16.36 3.01 10.62
CA ARG A 136 -17.77 2.67 10.85
C ARG A 136 -17.87 1.76 12.06
N SER A 137 -18.51 2.24 13.12
CA SER A 137 -18.83 1.41 14.28
C SER A 137 -19.93 0.39 13.96
N SER A 138 -19.99 -0.67 14.77
CA SER A 138 -20.97 -1.76 14.64
C SER A 138 -22.43 -1.30 14.68
N ASN A 139 -22.69 -0.19 15.37
CA ASN A 139 -24.00 0.48 15.41
C ASN A 139 -24.35 1.29 14.15
N GLY A 140 -23.46 1.34 13.14
CA GLY A 140 -23.65 2.07 11.90
C GLY A 140 -23.16 3.52 11.90
N GLN A 141 -22.79 4.08 13.07
CA GLN A 141 -22.19 5.41 13.13
C GLN A 141 -20.85 5.40 12.38
N THR A 142 -20.65 6.39 11.52
CA THR A 142 -19.41 6.50 10.74
C THR A 142 -18.77 7.86 10.97
N ARG A 143 -17.45 7.87 11.12
CA ARG A 143 -16.63 9.07 11.32
C ARG A 143 -15.44 9.05 10.38
N ALA A 144 -15.08 10.23 9.89
CA ALA A 144 -13.91 10.47 9.08
C ALA A 144 -12.90 11.28 9.88
N PHE A 145 -11.68 10.75 10.03
CA PHE A 145 -10.56 11.42 10.70
C PHE A 145 -9.57 11.89 9.64
N ASP A 146 -9.50 13.20 9.47
CA ASP A 146 -8.52 13.90 8.65
C ASP A 146 -7.27 14.20 9.49
N MET A 147 -6.24 13.39 9.21
CA MET A 147 -4.90 13.45 9.78
C MET A 147 -3.90 13.96 8.73
N ARG A 148 -4.38 14.67 7.70
CA ARG A 148 -3.57 15.22 6.62
C ARG A 148 -2.66 16.33 7.14
N GLU A 149 -1.51 16.45 6.52
CA GLU A 149 -0.54 17.49 6.80
C GLU A 149 -1.10 18.88 6.48
N THR A 150 -0.67 19.87 7.25
CA THR A 150 -0.97 21.28 6.97
C THR A 150 0.28 21.99 6.48
N ALA A 151 0.13 23.02 5.65
CA ALA A 151 1.23 23.90 5.32
C ALA A 151 1.76 24.61 6.58
N PRO A 152 3.09 24.68 6.80
CA PRO A 152 3.67 25.44 7.90
C PRO A 152 3.19 26.91 7.88
N GLN A 153 3.14 27.55 9.05
CA GLN A 153 2.68 28.94 9.18
C GLN A 153 3.47 29.93 8.32
N ALA A 154 4.74 29.62 8.04
CA ALA A 154 5.63 30.43 7.22
C ALA A 154 5.51 30.16 5.70
N ALA A 155 4.67 29.23 5.26
CA ALA A 155 4.48 28.92 3.85
C ALA A 155 3.79 30.09 3.11
N SER A 156 4.20 30.34 1.86
CA SER A 156 3.56 31.33 0.99
C SER A 156 3.15 30.70 -0.34
N GLU A 157 2.20 31.33 -1.02
CA GLU A 157 1.70 30.88 -2.32
C GLU A 157 2.82 30.71 -3.37
N ASP A 158 3.82 31.58 -3.31
CA ASP A 158 4.91 31.74 -4.27
C ASP A 158 6.26 31.21 -3.77
N MET A 159 6.31 30.47 -2.65
CA MET A 159 7.57 30.06 -2.03
C MET A 159 8.48 29.23 -2.94
N TYR A 160 7.92 28.53 -3.94
CA TYR A 160 8.67 27.73 -4.91
C TYR A 160 8.98 28.46 -6.24
N ALA A 161 8.61 29.73 -6.38
CA ALA A 161 8.79 30.48 -7.64
C ALA A 161 10.26 30.55 -8.08
N LYS A 162 11.21 30.59 -7.13
CA LYS A 162 12.65 30.63 -7.43
C LYS A 162 13.21 29.27 -7.82
N ASN A 163 12.70 28.20 -7.20
CA ASN A 163 13.16 26.84 -7.42
C ASN A 163 12.00 25.84 -7.31
N PRO A 164 11.31 25.54 -8.42
CA PRO A 164 10.18 24.61 -8.41
C PRO A 164 10.52 23.19 -7.92
N SER A 165 11.80 22.79 -7.92
CA SER A 165 12.21 21.45 -7.46
C SER A 165 12.08 21.28 -5.94
N GLU A 166 12.15 22.37 -5.16
CA GLU A 166 12.04 22.37 -3.69
C GLU A 166 10.64 21.97 -3.18
N LYS A 167 9.67 21.93 -4.09
CA LYS A 167 8.32 21.39 -3.84
C LYS A 167 8.31 19.86 -3.71
N TYR A 168 9.21 19.16 -4.41
CA TYR A 168 9.23 17.70 -4.48
C TYR A 168 10.28 17.05 -3.59
N VAL A 169 11.40 17.74 -3.36
CA VAL A 169 12.57 17.21 -2.67
C VAL A 169 13.14 18.25 -1.71
N GLY A 170 13.58 17.80 -0.55
CA GLY A 170 14.19 18.62 0.48
C GLY A 170 13.18 19.19 1.50
N PRO A 171 13.68 19.84 2.54
CA PRO A 171 12.91 20.15 3.75
C PRO A 171 11.84 21.24 3.55
N LEU A 172 11.90 22.00 2.46
CA LEU A 172 10.85 22.96 2.10
C LEU A 172 9.57 22.29 1.57
N SER A 173 9.64 21.03 1.16
CA SER A 173 8.46 20.26 0.72
C SER A 173 7.65 19.67 1.87
N MET A 174 8.14 19.78 3.11
CA MET A 174 7.53 19.16 4.28
C MET A 174 6.31 19.95 4.78
N GLY A 175 5.17 19.27 4.84
CA GLY A 175 4.00 19.68 5.61
C GLY A 175 4.12 19.26 7.08
N VAL A 176 3.28 19.84 7.94
CA VAL A 176 3.23 19.52 9.38
C VAL A 176 2.66 18.10 9.58
N PRO A 177 3.42 17.14 10.17
CA PRO A 177 2.98 15.74 10.26
C PRO A 177 1.74 15.52 11.15
N GLY A 178 0.79 14.73 10.65
CA GLY A 178 -0.52 14.54 11.29
C GLY A 178 -0.85 13.13 11.75
N GLU A 179 -0.18 12.11 11.21
CA GLU A 179 -0.55 10.69 11.43
C GLU A 179 -0.63 10.34 12.93
N LEU A 180 0.40 10.67 13.71
CA LEU A 180 0.47 10.30 15.12
C LEU A 180 -0.64 10.94 15.96
N ALA A 181 -0.96 12.21 15.71
CA ALA A 181 -2.05 12.90 16.41
C ALA A 181 -3.39 12.23 16.14
N GLY A 182 -3.65 11.86 14.88
CA GLY A 182 -4.90 11.22 14.49
C GLY A 182 -5.04 9.79 15.00
N LEU A 183 -3.98 8.98 14.91
CA LEU A 183 -3.94 7.64 15.49
C LEU A 183 -4.23 7.67 16.99
N HIS A 184 -3.57 8.57 17.72
CA HIS A 184 -3.81 8.70 19.15
C HIS A 184 -5.21 9.23 19.48
N LEU A 185 -5.74 10.18 18.69
CA LEU A 185 -7.11 10.68 18.89
C LEU A 185 -8.14 9.56 18.70
N ALA A 186 -8.05 8.81 17.59
CA ALA A 186 -8.95 7.68 17.33
C ALA A 186 -8.84 6.63 18.45
N TRP A 187 -7.61 6.26 18.85
CA TRP A 187 -7.39 5.34 19.97
C TRP A 187 -7.97 5.85 21.29
N SER A 188 -7.83 7.14 21.59
CA SER A 188 -8.40 7.71 22.82
C SER A 188 -9.92 7.68 22.86
N GLN A 189 -10.58 7.65 21.70
CA GLN A 189 -12.04 7.60 21.57
C GLN A 189 -12.60 6.17 21.52
N HIS A 190 -11.86 5.23 20.93
CA HIS A 190 -12.38 3.91 20.57
C HIS A 190 -11.50 2.73 21.00
N GLY A 191 -10.25 2.98 21.40
CA GLY A 191 -9.28 1.94 21.74
C GLY A 191 -9.65 1.18 23.01
N LYS A 192 -9.36 -0.12 23.01
CA LYS A 192 -9.58 -1.04 24.14
C LYS A 192 -8.26 -1.47 24.77
N LEU A 193 -7.19 -1.55 23.99
CA LEU A 193 -5.89 -2.02 24.47
C LEU A 193 -4.97 -0.86 24.87
N PRO A 194 -4.02 -1.07 25.81
CA PRO A 194 -3.11 -0.01 26.23
C PRO A 194 -2.23 0.51 25.08
N TRP A 195 -2.09 1.83 24.94
CA TRP A 195 -1.25 2.48 23.92
C TRP A 195 0.14 1.83 23.77
N LYS A 196 0.82 1.58 24.90
CA LYS A 196 2.13 0.94 24.92
C LYS A 196 2.17 -0.40 24.17
N ARG A 197 1.12 -1.22 24.32
CA ARG A 197 1.01 -2.51 23.64
C ARG A 197 0.97 -2.34 22.13
N LEU A 198 0.31 -1.30 21.63
CA LEU A 198 0.14 -1.04 20.21
C LEU A 198 1.43 -0.52 19.55
N VAL A 199 2.25 0.23 20.29
CA VAL A 199 3.52 0.79 19.79
C VAL A 199 4.67 -0.22 19.81
N GLN A 200 4.66 -1.16 20.75
CA GLN A 200 5.79 -2.09 20.98
C GLN A 200 6.25 -2.90 19.74
N PRO A 201 5.35 -3.46 18.90
CA PRO A 201 5.78 -4.18 17.71
C PRO A 201 6.63 -3.32 16.76
N ALA A 202 6.26 -2.06 16.57
CA ALA A 202 7.00 -1.12 15.74
C ALA A 202 8.38 -0.77 16.35
N ILE A 203 8.47 -0.61 17.68
CA ILE A 203 9.75 -0.43 18.38
C ILE A 203 10.69 -1.61 18.09
N LYS A 204 10.16 -2.84 18.22
CA LYS A 204 10.94 -4.05 17.98
C LYS A 204 11.46 -4.10 16.55
N LEU A 205 10.59 -3.86 15.56
CA LEU A 205 10.98 -3.84 14.13
C LEU A 205 12.04 -2.78 13.84
N ALA A 206 11.89 -1.58 14.39
CA ALA A 206 12.83 -0.48 14.15
C ALA A 206 14.20 -0.72 14.80
N SER A 207 14.22 -1.22 16.04
CA SER A 207 15.44 -1.41 16.84
C SER A 207 16.18 -2.71 16.53
N MET A 208 15.45 -3.83 16.38
CA MET A 208 16.01 -5.16 16.11
C MET A 208 16.14 -5.46 14.62
N GLY A 209 15.55 -4.60 13.78
CA GLY A 209 15.61 -4.68 12.34
C GLY A 209 14.57 -5.61 11.73
N PHE A 210 14.42 -5.48 10.41
CA PHE A 210 13.48 -6.27 9.61
C PHE A 210 14.11 -6.63 8.26
N VAL A 211 13.68 -7.76 7.69
CA VAL A 211 14.16 -8.23 6.39
C VAL A 211 13.59 -7.34 5.27
N VAL A 212 14.46 -6.90 4.37
CA VAL A 212 14.11 -6.12 3.19
C VAL A 212 13.45 -7.02 2.15
N MET A 213 12.19 -6.73 1.84
CA MET A 213 11.41 -7.45 0.84
C MET A 213 11.78 -7.02 -0.58
N PRO A 214 11.48 -7.84 -1.61
CA PRO A 214 11.84 -7.53 -3.00
C PRO A 214 11.33 -6.17 -3.49
N TYR A 215 10.10 -5.78 -3.13
CA TYR A 215 9.54 -4.49 -3.55
C TYR A 215 10.34 -3.32 -2.95
N LEU A 216 10.63 -3.36 -1.64
CA LEU A 216 11.42 -2.34 -0.95
C LEU A 216 12.84 -2.24 -1.53
N ALA A 217 13.47 -3.37 -1.88
CA ALA A 217 14.77 -3.36 -2.53
C ALA A 217 14.74 -2.68 -3.92
N ARG A 218 13.66 -2.84 -4.69
CA ARG A 218 13.47 -2.13 -5.97
C ARG A 218 13.39 -0.62 -5.74
N ASP A 219 12.64 -0.19 -4.73
CA ASP A 219 12.45 1.23 -4.45
C ASP A 219 13.70 1.88 -3.85
N ILE A 220 14.44 1.17 -3.00
CA ILE A 220 15.78 1.58 -2.54
C ILE A 220 16.70 1.84 -3.73
N LYS A 221 16.71 0.93 -4.72
CA LYS A 221 17.52 1.08 -5.94
C LYS A 221 17.03 2.26 -6.81
N LEU A 222 15.73 2.45 -6.91
CA LEU A 222 15.13 3.54 -7.71
C LEU A 222 15.59 4.93 -7.24
N ILE A 223 15.81 5.09 -5.93
CA ILE A 223 16.22 6.37 -5.33
C ILE A 223 17.68 6.40 -4.85
N GLU A 224 18.56 5.56 -5.42
CA GLU A 224 19.98 5.45 -5.04
C GLU A 224 20.67 6.81 -4.88
N ASN A 225 20.53 7.70 -5.86
CA ASN A 225 21.16 9.02 -5.84
C ASN A 225 20.72 9.86 -4.63
N ALA A 226 19.42 9.80 -4.27
CA ALA A 226 18.88 10.49 -3.12
C ALA A 226 19.37 9.89 -1.81
N ILE A 227 19.39 8.56 -1.70
CA ILE A 227 19.94 7.85 -0.53
C ILE A 227 21.40 8.23 -0.33
N MET A 228 22.20 8.24 -1.39
CA MET A 228 23.63 8.57 -1.28
C MET A 228 23.87 10.04 -0.98
N ALA A 229 22.94 10.94 -1.31
CA ALA A 229 23.01 12.37 -0.97
C ALA A 229 22.61 12.67 0.48
N ASP A 230 21.60 11.98 1.02
CA ASP A 230 21.12 12.21 2.39
C ASP A 230 21.84 11.33 3.42
N LYS A 231 22.35 11.93 4.50
CA LYS A 231 23.07 11.16 5.53
C LYS A 231 22.12 10.21 6.27
N GLY A 232 20.91 10.65 6.61
CA GLY A 232 19.97 9.85 7.38
C GLY A 232 19.56 8.58 6.64
N LEU A 233 19.14 8.72 5.38
CA LEU A 233 18.77 7.61 4.50
C LEU A 233 19.97 6.69 4.25
N ARG A 234 21.16 7.23 3.98
CA ARG A 234 22.37 6.42 3.77
C ARG A 234 22.70 5.55 4.99
N ASP A 235 22.54 6.09 6.20
CA ASP A 235 22.86 5.38 7.44
C ASP A 235 21.96 4.15 7.68
N ILE A 236 20.72 4.17 7.18
CA ILE A 236 19.75 3.07 7.38
C ILE A 236 19.56 2.17 6.15
N LEU A 237 19.80 2.68 4.95
CA LEU A 237 19.59 1.96 3.68
C LEU A 237 20.87 1.51 3.00
N THR A 238 22.02 1.63 3.67
CA THR A 238 23.28 1.07 3.18
C THR A 238 23.97 0.19 4.21
N LEU A 239 24.66 -0.83 3.73
CA LEU A 239 25.57 -1.66 4.50
C LEU A 239 26.95 -1.61 3.82
N ASN A 240 27.96 -1.13 4.55
CA ASN A 240 29.33 -0.93 4.03
C ASN A 240 29.38 -0.09 2.75
N GLY A 241 28.53 0.95 2.66
CA GLY A 241 28.46 1.86 1.52
C GLY A 241 27.76 1.32 0.29
N LYS A 242 27.12 0.13 0.38
CA LYS A 242 26.26 -0.43 -0.67
C LYS A 242 24.81 -0.41 -0.24
N LEU A 243 23.89 -0.16 -1.17
CA LEU A 243 22.46 -0.23 -0.90
C LEU A 243 22.06 -1.60 -0.34
N LEU A 244 21.11 -1.61 0.59
CA LEU A 244 20.47 -2.85 1.03
C LEU A 244 19.72 -3.49 -0.14
N SER A 245 19.85 -4.81 -0.24
CA SER A 245 19.19 -5.67 -1.22
C SER A 245 18.13 -6.54 -0.55
N SER A 246 17.32 -7.23 -1.35
CA SER A 246 16.33 -8.17 -0.80
C SER A 246 17.03 -9.25 0.02
N GLY A 247 16.50 -9.56 1.20
CA GLY A 247 17.08 -10.49 2.16
C GLY A 247 18.04 -9.85 3.17
N ASP A 248 18.53 -8.63 2.92
CA ASP A 248 19.30 -7.88 3.92
C ASP A 248 18.39 -7.44 5.09
N VAL A 249 19.00 -7.06 6.22
CA VAL A 249 18.29 -6.55 7.39
C VAL A 249 18.46 -5.04 7.48
N CYS A 250 17.34 -4.31 7.45
CA CYS A 250 17.29 -2.87 7.66
C CYS A 250 17.08 -2.55 9.15
N TYR A 251 17.78 -1.53 9.66
CA TYR A 251 17.65 -1.07 11.04
C TYR A 251 17.43 0.44 11.07
N ASN A 252 16.45 0.90 11.84
CA ASN A 252 16.27 2.31 12.15
C ASN A 252 16.20 2.48 13.67
N LYS A 253 17.35 2.26 14.32
CA LYS A 253 17.46 2.29 15.79
C LYS A 253 16.99 3.61 16.39
N LYS A 254 17.21 4.71 15.66
CA LYS A 254 16.80 6.05 16.10
C LYS A 254 15.29 6.22 16.09
N LEU A 255 14.61 5.70 15.08
CA LEU A 255 13.15 5.60 15.08
C LEU A 255 12.65 4.70 16.22
N GLY A 256 13.37 3.62 16.54
CA GLY A 256 13.06 2.79 17.70
C GLY A 256 13.10 3.56 19.04
N GLU A 257 14.11 4.41 19.26
CA GLU A 257 14.18 5.30 20.44
C GLU A 257 13.03 6.32 20.46
N THR A 258 12.70 6.88 19.30
CA THR A 258 11.58 7.82 19.12
C THR A 258 10.26 7.14 19.47
N LEU A 259 10.00 5.95 18.92
CA LEU A 259 8.80 5.16 19.20
C LEU A 259 8.75 4.72 20.66
N GLN A 260 9.88 4.39 21.29
CA GLN A 260 9.95 4.07 22.72
C GLN A 260 9.51 5.28 23.56
N THR A 261 9.99 6.47 23.23
CA THR A 261 9.58 7.71 23.91
C THR A 261 8.09 8.00 23.70
N ILE A 262 7.56 7.80 22.49
CA ILE A 262 6.12 7.94 22.19
C ILE A 262 5.28 6.90 22.93
N SER A 263 5.78 5.67 23.09
CA SER A 263 5.14 4.64 23.90
C SER A 263 5.05 5.06 25.36
N ASP A 264 6.14 5.61 25.91
CA ASP A 264 6.21 5.97 27.32
C ASP A 264 5.45 7.24 27.70
N PHE A 265 5.44 8.24 26.83
CA PHE A 265 4.93 9.59 27.13
C PHE A 265 3.77 10.03 26.22
N GLY A 266 3.32 9.18 25.30
CA GLY A 266 2.27 9.50 24.34
C GLY A 266 2.71 10.51 23.26
N PRO A 267 1.76 11.01 22.44
CA PRO A 267 2.05 11.93 21.32
C PRO A 267 2.55 13.30 21.79
N GLY A 268 2.36 13.64 23.07
CA GLY A 268 2.90 14.86 23.66
C GLY A 268 4.43 14.95 23.56
N ALA A 269 5.14 13.82 23.52
CA ALA A 269 6.58 13.80 23.28
C ALA A 269 6.98 14.30 21.88
N PHE A 270 6.09 14.12 20.90
CA PHE A 270 6.25 14.59 19.53
C PHE A 270 5.80 16.04 19.40
N TYR A 271 4.53 16.34 19.69
CA TYR A 271 3.94 17.66 19.39
C TYR A 271 4.30 18.75 20.40
N ASN A 272 4.64 18.39 21.65
CA ASN A 272 4.98 19.33 22.72
C ASN A 272 6.32 19.00 23.42
N GLY A 273 7.08 18.05 22.89
CA GLY A 273 8.22 17.44 23.58
C GLY A 273 9.54 17.55 22.84
N SER A 274 10.51 16.75 23.30
CA SER A 274 11.88 16.75 22.77
C SER A 274 11.96 16.23 21.33
N ILE A 275 11.13 15.25 20.95
CA ILE A 275 11.16 14.69 19.58
C ILE A 275 10.82 15.78 18.56
N GLY A 276 9.73 16.53 18.77
CA GLY A 276 9.35 17.61 17.86
C GLY A 276 10.40 18.72 17.78
N LYS A 277 11.01 19.08 18.91
CA LYS A 277 12.13 20.05 18.93
C LYS A 277 13.32 19.57 18.11
N SER A 278 13.70 18.30 18.24
CA SER A 278 14.78 17.70 17.47
C SER A 278 14.47 17.60 15.97
N LEU A 279 13.25 17.18 15.62
CA LEU A 279 12.80 17.14 14.23
C LEU A 279 12.85 18.53 13.58
N VAL A 280 12.27 19.53 14.24
CA VAL A 280 12.27 20.92 13.77
C VAL A 280 13.69 21.45 13.61
N ALA A 281 14.58 21.17 14.57
CA ALA A 281 15.97 21.59 14.47
C ALA A 281 16.68 20.98 13.24
N ASP A 282 16.48 19.70 12.96
CA ASP A 282 17.03 19.04 11.77
C ASP A 282 16.44 19.65 10.48
N VAL A 283 15.13 19.87 10.43
CA VAL A 283 14.43 20.47 9.27
C VAL A 283 14.94 21.89 8.99
N GLN A 284 15.04 22.73 10.02
CA GLN A 284 15.52 24.11 9.88
C GLN A 284 17.00 24.17 9.54
N ALA A 285 17.84 23.28 10.10
CA ALA A 285 19.26 23.19 9.75
C ALA A 285 19.47 22.83 8.28
N ALA A 286 18.53 22.09 7.67
CA ALA A 286 18.54 21.77 6.25
C ALA A 286 17.86 22.84 5.37
N GLY A 287 17.30 23.91 5.95
CA GLY A 287 16.68 25.02 5.22
C GLY A 287 15.16 24.95 5.10
N GLY A 288 14.50 24.06 5.84
CA GLY A 288 13.04 23.99 5.91
C GLY A 288 12.42 25.08 6.79
N ILE A 289 11.10 25.25 6.64
CA ILE A 289 10.32 26.31 7.30
C ILE A 289 9.41 25.81 8.43
N LEU A 290 9.42 24.51 8.72
CA LEU A 290 8.67 23.95 9.85
C LEU A 290 9.17 24.57 11.16
N THR A 291 8.24 24.95 12.04
CA THR A 291 8.55 25.47 13.37
C THR A 291 7.95 24.57 14.45
N PHE A 292 8.46 24.70 15.67
CA PHE A 292 7.88 23.97 16.81
C PHE A 292 6.44 24.40 17.07
N ASN A 293 6.11 25.68 16.84
CA ASN A 293 4.75 26.18 16.98
C ASN A 293 3.78 25.57 15.95
N ASP A 294 4.26 25.22 14.76
CA ASP A 294 3.45 24.49 13.77
C ASP A 294 3.04 23.11 14.32
N LEU A 295 3.98 22.37 14.93
CA LEU A 295 3.68 21.09 15.58
C LEU A 295 2.70 21.27 16.75
N GLN A 296 2.90 22.27 17.60
CA GLN A 296 2.05 22.50 18.77
C GLN A 296 0.60 22.86 18.42
N ASN A 297 0.39 23.51 17.27
CA ASN A 297 -0.93 23.96 16.82
C ASN A 297 -1.59 22.99 15.84
N TYR A 298 -0.92 21.89 15.47
CA TYR A 298 -1.53 20.88 14.60
C TYR A 298 -2.77 20.27 15.26
N GLY A 299 -3.84 20.11 14.47
CA GLY A 299 -5.10 19.55 14.92
C GLY A 299 -5.71 18.61 13.88
N VAL A 300 -6.20 17.47 14.36
CA VAL A 300 -6.93 16.47 13.57
C VAL A 300 -8.37 16.94 13.40
N GLU A 301 -8.92 16.77 12.20
CA GLU A 301 -10.34 17.05 11.96
C GLU A 301 -11.16 15.78 11.96
N VAL A 302 -12.27 15.80 12.71
CA VAL A 302 -13.20 14.67 12.77
C VAL A 302 -14.56 15.13 12.29
N THR A 303 -14.98 14.58 11.16
CA THR A 303 -16.21 14.95 10.47
C THR A 303 -17.06 13.72 10.16
N ASP A 304 -18.26 13.94 9.67
CA ASP A 304 -19.05 12.87 9.08
C ASP A 304 -18.51 12.57 7.67
N PRO A 305 -18.56 11.31 7.22
CA PRO A 305 -18.06 10.95 5.90
C PRO A 305 -18.94 11.57 4.79
N ILE A 306 -18.40 11.66 3.58
CA ILE A 306 -19.24 11.71 2.39
C ILE A 306 -20.06 10.41 2.34
N SER A 307 -21.35 10.54 2.08
CA SER A 307 -22.30 9.41 1.95
C SER A 307 -23.13 9.58 0.69
N ALA A 308 -23.16 8.57 -0.18
CA ALA A 308 -24.05 8.54 -1.34
C ALA A 308 -24.50 7.12 -1.67
N ASP A 309 -25.77 7.01 -2.09
CA ASP A 309 -26.33 5.76 -2.60
C ASP A 309 -26.12 5.66 -4.10
N VAL A 310 -25.47 4.60 -4.56
CA VAL A 310 -25.17 4.36 -5.97
C VAL A 310 -25.10 2.86 -6.25
N MET A 311 -25.69 2.44 -7.38
CA MET A 311 -25.71 1.03 -7.81
C MET A 311 -26.23 0.02 -6.76
N GLY A 312 -27.11 0.46 -5.84
CA GLY A 312 -27.67 -0.40 -4.79
C GLY A 312 -26.80 -0.54 -3.53
N TYR A 313 -25.77 0.29 -3.40
CA TYR A 313 -24.89 0.36 -2.23
C TYR A 313 -24.80 1.79 -1.72
N THR A 314 -24.56 1.96 -0.43
CA THR A 314 -24.16 3.24 0.17
C THR A 314 -22.64 3.27 0.28
N ILE A 315 -22.03 4.28 -0.33
CA ILE A 315 -20.59 4.54 -0.26
C ILE A 315 -20.31 5.56 0.85
N LEU A 316 -19.46 5.21 1.79
CA LEU A 316 -19.01 6.06 2.89
C LEU A 316 -17.52 6.32 2.73
N GLY A 317 -17.10 7.57 2.60
CA GLY A 317 -15.71 7.91 2.33
C GLY A 317 -15.26 9.26 2.89
N MET A 318 -13.98 9.57 2.73
CA MET A 318 -13.36 10.79 3.26
C MET A 318 -13.85 12.05 2.50
N PRO A 319 -14.32 13.10 3.19
CA PRO A 319 -14.60 14.39 2.57
C PRO A 319 -13.33 15.15 2.13
N PRO A 320 -13.49 16.25 1.36
CA PRO A 320 -12.41 17.20 1.11
C PRO A 320 -11.68 17.62 2.40
N PRO A 321 -10.33 17.69 2.40
CA PRO A 321 -9.47 17.87 1.24
C PRO A 321 -9.12 16.59 0.46
N SER A 322 -9.66 15.42 0.82
CA SER A 322 -9.63 14.29 -0.11
C SER A 322 -10.63 14.48 -1.26
N SER A 323 -10.18 14.22 -2.49
CA SER A 323 -11.04 14.08 -3.68
C SER A 323 -11.56 12.65 -3.89
N GLY A 324 -11.11 11.69 -3.07
CA GLY A 324 -11.29 10.26 -3.29
C GLY A 324 -12.75 9.83 -3.37
N ALA A 325 -13.51 10.08 -2.31
CA ALA A 325 -14.92 9.65 -2.23
C ALA A 325 -15.80 10.37 -3.26
N ALA A 326 -15.65 11.68 -3.41
CA ALA A 326 -16.39 12.46 -4.39
C ALA A 326 -16.10 12.00 -5.83
N GLY A 327 -14.83 11.77 -6.16
CA GLY A 327 -14.42 11.25 -7.47
C GLY A 327 -14.97 9.84 -7.74
N LEU A 328 -14.83 8.93 -6.77
CA LEU A 328 -15.39 7.58 -6.85
C LEU A 328 -16.90 7.61 -7.12
N ILE A 329 -17.65 8.37 -6.33
CA ILE A 329 -19.11 8.45 -6.44
C ILE A 329 -19.52 9.05 -7.79
N LEU A 330 -18.82 10.05 -8.30
CA LEU A 330 -19.09 10.61 -9.63
C LEU A 330 -18.93 9.57 -10.73
N ILE A 331 -17.82 8.81 -10.72
CA ILE A 331 -17.58 7.72 -11.69
C ILE A 331 -18.73 6.70 -11.64
N LEU A 332 -19.08 6.26 -10.43
CA LEU A 332 -20.13 5.26 -10.24
C LEU A 332 -21.50 5.80 -10.67
N ASN A 333 -21.83 7.05 -10.37
CA ASN A 333 -23.09 7.66 -10.79
C ASN A 333 -23.18 7.80 -12.32
N ILE A 334 -22.09 8.15 -13.01
CA ILE A 334 -22.06 8.22 -14.48
C ILE A 334 -22.37 6.85 -15.07
N LEU A 335 -21.73 5.80 -14.56
CA LEU A 335 -21.95 4.43 -15.03
C LEU A 335 -23.35 3.91 -14.65
N ALA A 336 -23.86 4.24 -13.47
CA ALA A 336 -25.20 3.87 -13.02
C ALA A 336 -26.29 4.50 -13.89
N SER A 337 -26.02 5.66 -14.48
CA SER A 337 -26.96 6.40 -15.33
C SER A 337 -27.33 5.68 -16.64
N TYR A 338 -26.61 4.61 -17.00
CA TYR A 338 -26.98 3.72 -18.10
C TYR A 338 -28.14 2.77 -17.75
N GLY A 339 -28.45 2.58 -16.45
CA GLY A 339 -29.61 1.81 -15.98
C GLY A 339 -29.51 0.29 -16.09
N THR A 340 -28.35 -0.26 -16.46
CA THR A 340 -28.09 -1.71 -16.53
C THR A 340 -26.70 -2.03 -16.01
N ALA A 341 -26.52 -3.22 -15.41
CA ALA A 341 -25.20 -3.73 -15.02
C ALA A 341 -24.29 -4.00 -16.23
N ASP A 342 -24.86 -4.18 -17.43
CA ASP A 342 -24.10 -4.31 -18.68
C ASP A 342 -23.35 -3.01 -19.04
N ALA A 343 -23.63 -1.91 -18.35
CA ALA A 343 -22.92 -0.64 -18.48
C ALA A 343 -21.41 -0.77 -18.24
N VAL A 344 -21.00 -1.75 -17.44
CA VAL A 344 -19.62 -1.91 -16.97
C VAL A 344 -18.98 -3.23 -17.38
N LYS A 345 -19.66 -4.00 -18.25
CA LYS A 345 -19.17 -5.29 -18.77
C LYS A 345 -18.49 -5.14 -20.12
N ASP A 346 -17.59 -6.08 -20.40
CA ASP A 346 -16.89 -6.22 -21.68
C ASP A 346 -16.08 -4.97 -22.10
N VAL A 347 -15.66 -4.96 -23.37
CA VAL A 347 -14.90 -3.86 -23.98
C VAL A 347 -15.67 -2.54 -23.93
N LEU A 348 -17.01 -2.59 -24.05
CA LEU A 348 -17.82 -1.39 -24.00
C LEU A 348 -17.88 -0.79 -22.59
N GLY A 349 -17.96 -1.63 -21.55
CA GLY A 349 -17.89 -1.18 -20.17
C GLY A 349 -16.53 -0.61 -19.80
N LEU A 350 -15.45 -1.18 -20.35
CA LEU A 350 -14.11 -0.61 -20.24
C LEU A 350 -14.04 0.80 -20.86
N HIS A 351 -14.55 0.95 -22.08
CA HIS A 351 -14.64 2.26 -22.76
C HIS A 351 -15.40 3.28 -21.92
N ARG A 352 -16.61 2.94 -21.46
CA ARG A 352 -17.44 3.81 -20.60
C ARG A 352 -16.74 4.18 -19.30
N THR A 353 -16.00 3.24 -18.70
CA THR A 353 -15.20 3.49 -17.49
C THR A 353 -14.10 4.52 -17.78
N VAL A 354 -13.35 4.36 -18.88
CA VAL A 354 -12.32 5.33 -19.30
C VAL A 354 -12.92 6.72 -19.52
N GLU A 355 -14.07 6.81 -20.19
CA GLU A 355 -14.75 8.09 -20.43
C GLU A 355 -15.27 8.74 -19.12
N ALA A 356 -15.79 7.93 -18.19
CA ALA A 356 -16.20 8.40 -16.87
C ALA A 356 -15.00 8.93 -16.05
N LEU A 357 -13.84 8.27 -16.11
CA LEU A 357 -12.61 8.75 -15.48
C LEU A 357 -12.20 10.12 -16.01
N LYS A 358 -12.27 10.34 -17.34
CA LYS A 358 -11.94 11.63 -17.94
C LYS A 358 -12.84 12.75 -17.42
N HIS A 359 -14.15 12.52 -17.38
CA HIS A 359 -15.09 13.50 -16.83
C HIS A 359 -14.86 13.76 -15.34
N MET A 360 -14.57 12.73 -14.54
CA MET A 360 -14.25 12.91 -13.11
C MET A 360 -13.00 13.79 -12.93
N PHE A 361 -11.92 13.50 -13.66
CA PHE A 361 -10.69 14.29 -13.55
C PHE A 361 -10.84 15.72 -14.06
N ALA A 362 -11.76 15.98 -15.00
CA ALA A 362 -12.07 17.34 -15.43
C ALA A 362 -12.66 18.21 -14.30
N GLU A 363 -13.45 17.62 -13.40
CA GLU A 363 -14.05 18.30 -12.24
C GLU A 363 -13.13 18.34 -11.01
N ARG A 364 -12.30 17.30 -10.82
CA ARG A 364 -11.51 17.07 -9.59
C ARG A 364 -10.75 18.31 -9.09
N MET A 365 -10.15 19.07 -9.99
CA MET A 365 -9.28 20.19 -9.61
C MET A 365 -10.03 21.47 -9.20
N ASP A 366 -11.37 21.47 -9.24
CA ASP A 366 -12.19 22.50 -8.59
C ASP A 366 -12.36 22.24 -7.08
N LEU A 367 -11.90 21.10 -6.56
CA LEU A 367 -11.85 20.79 -5.13
C LEU A 367 -10.62 21.41 -4.43
N GLY A 368 -10.70 21.53 -3.11
CA GLY A 368 -9.63 22.03 -2.24
C GLY A 368 -10.00 21.90 -0.76
N ASP A 369 -9.22 22.55 0.12
CA ASP A 369 -9.53 22.59 1.56
C ASP A 369 -10.78 23.47 1.83
N PRO A 370 -11.88 22.90 2.34
CA PRO A 370 -13.14 23.64 2.56
C PRO A 370 -13.02 24.76 3.61
N LYS A 371 -11.97 24.78 4.43
CA LYS A 371 -11.71 25.89 5.36
C LYS A 371 -11.20 27.15 4.66
N PHE A 372 -10.72 27.02 3.42
CA PHE A 372 -10.08 28.11 2.67
C PHE A 372 -10.83 28.46 1.39
N VAL A 373 -11.57 27.52 0.81
CA VAL A 373 -12.28 27.70 -0.47
C VAL A 373 -13.69 27.11 -0.39
N ASN A 374 -14.66 27.78 -1.02
CA ASN A 374 -16.03 27.25 -1.09
C ASN A 374 -16.12 26.24 -2.23
N ILE A 375 -16.29 24.97 -1.87
CA ILE A 375 -16.40 23.82 -2.78
C ILE A 375 -17.76 23.14 -2.71
N THR A 376 -18.73 23.76 -2.02
CA THR A 376 -20.03 23.14 -1.72
C THR A 376 -20.75 22.69 -2.99
N ASP A 377 -20.78 23.55 -4.01
CA ASP A 377 -21.45 23.26 -5.27
C ASP A 377 -20.72 22.15 -6.06
N VAL A 378 -19.38 22.17 -6.07
CA VAL A 378 -18.56 21.14 -6.73
C VAL A 378 -18.80 19.77 -6.09
N VAL A 379 -18.76 19.68 -4.76
CA VAL A 379 -19.05 18.43 -4.05
C VAL A 379 -20.50 17.98 -4.31
N SER A 380 -21.46 18.90 -4.24
CA SER A 380 -22.86 18.60 -4.53
C SER A 380 -23.05 18.04 -5.95
N ASP A 381 -22.41 18.63 -6.96
CA ASP A 381 -22.46 18.18 -8.34
C ASP A 381 -21.82 16.79 -8.49
N MET A 382 -20.61 16.58 -7.94
CA MET A 382 -19.92 15.28 -8.01
C MET A 382 -20.72 14.13 -7.36
N LEU A 383 -21.52 14.43 -6.33
CA LEU A 383 -22.38 13.45 -5.67
C LEU A 383 -23.75 13.28 -6.33
N SER A 384 -24.14 14.16 -7.27
CA SER A 384 -25.48 14.20 -7.85
C SER A 384 -25.68 13.19 -8.98
N PRO A 385 -26.70 12.32 -8.91
CA PRO A 385 -27.13 11.50 -10.05
C PRO A 385 -27.56 12.33 -11.27
N GLN A 386 -28.15 13.51 -11.04
CA GLN A 386 -28.60 14.38 -12.13
C GLN A 386 -27.43 15.02 -12.88
N PHE A 387 -26.37 15.40 -12.16
CA PHE A 387 -25.13 15.88 -12.79
C PHE A 387 -24.45 14.75 -13.58
N ALA A 388 -24.36 13.55 -12.99
CA ALA A 388 -23.81 12.39 -13.66
C ALA A 388 -24.57 12.00 -14.95
N GLU A 389 -25.91 12.08 -14.99
CA GLU A 389 -26.68 11.85 -16.21
C GLU A 389 -26.39 12.91 -17.30
N LYS A 390 -26.08 14.16 -16.93
CA LYS A 390 -25.64 15.17 -17.91
C LYS A 390 -24.29 14.79 -18.52
N LEU A 391 -23.35 14.30 -17.71
CA LEU A 391 -22.04 13.83 -18.18
C LEU A 391 -22.16 12.56 -19.02
N LYS A 392 -23.00 11.60 -18.61
CA LYS A 392 -23.26 10.39 -19.39
C LYS A 392 -23.78 10.69 -20.79
N LYS A 393 -24.60 11.73 -20.97
CA LYS A 393 -25.05 12.18 -22.31
C LYS A 393 -23.92 12.71 -23.20
N LYS A 394 -22.77 13.04 -22.64
CA LYS A 394 -21.55 13.41 -23.36
C LYS A 394 -20.66 12.19 -23.70
N ILE A 395 -20.98 10.99 -23.21
CA ILE A 395 -20.23 9.76 -23.47
C ILE A 395 -20.86 9.00 -24.65
N TYR A 396 -20.07 8.72 -25.68
CA TYR A 396 -20.49 7.99 -26.87
C TYR A 396 -19.84 6.60 -26.88
N ASP A 397 -20.63 5.55 -27.05
CA ASP A 397 -20.17 4.15 -26.96
C ASP A 397 -19.14 3.74 -28.01
N ASN A 398 -18.98 4.50 -29.10
CA ASN A 398 -18.13 4.16 -30.23
C ASN A 398 -17.02 5.20 -30.51
N THR A 399 -16.91 6.25 -29.70
CA THR A 399 -16.03 7.39 -29.97
C THR A 399 -15.47 7.97 -28.67
N THR A 400 -14.19 8.34 -28.69
CA THR A 400 -13.56 9.24 -27.71
C THR A 400 -13.23 10.56 -28.39
N PHE A 401 -13.20 11.65 -27.61
CA PHE A 401 -12.87 12.98 -28.10
C PHE A 401 -11.45 13.42 -27.68
N PRO A 402 -10.89 14.46 -28.34
CA PRO A 402 -9.74 15.20 -27.83
C PRO A 402 -9.99 15.77 -26.43
N PRO A 403 -8.95 16.03 -25.63
CA PRO A 403 -9.09 16.52 -24.26
C PRO A 403 -10.03 17.71 -24.10
N GLU A 404 -10.03 18.67 -25.04
CA GLU A 404 -10.78 19.93 -24.93
C GLU A 404 -12.30 19.72 -24.80
N TYR A 405 -12.79 18.55 -25.23
CA TYR A 405 -14.18 18.14 -25.10
C TYR A 405 -14.64 17.95 -23.65
N TYR A 406 -13.74 17.52 -22.76
CA TYR A 406 -14.09 17.21 -21.37
C TYR A 406 -14.13 18.46 -20.48
N GLU A 407 -13.91 19.66 -21.04
CA GLU A 407 -14.05 20.95 -20.34
C GLU A 407 -13.18 21.07 -19.06
N TYR A 408 -12.04 20.36 -19.03
CA TYR A 408 -11.06 20.50 -17.94
C TYR A 408 -10.57 21.94 -17.83
N LYS A 409 -10.26 22.38 -16.61
CA LYS A 409 -9.82 23.77 -16.34
C LYS A 409 -8.35 23.87 -15.92
N TYR A 410 -7.89 22.91 -15.10
CA TYR A 410 -6.64 23.02 -14.37
C TYR A 410 -5.76 21.78 -14.54
N SER A 411 -4.45 21.97 -14.34
CA SER A 411 -3.49 20.86 -14.31
C SER A 411 -3.77 19.91 -13.15
N GLN A 412 -3.60 18.61 -13.39
CA GLN A 412 -3.69 17.61 -12.33
C GLN A 412 -2.46 17.63 -11.42
N LEU A 413 -2.66 17.17 -10.18
CA LEU A 413 -1.53 16.93 -9.26
C LEU A 413 -0.59 15.87 -9.80
N ARG A 414 0.64 15.86 -9.30
CA ARG A 414 1.65 14.85 -9.62
C ARG A 414 2.00 14.09 -8.35
N ASP A 415 1.02 13.60 -7.62
CA ASP A 415 1.23 12.81 -6.39
C ASP A 415 1.65 11.36 -6.73
N HIS A 416 2.46 10.75 -5.87
CA HIS A 416 2.93 9.36 -6.02
C HIS A 416 3.05 8.73 -4.63
N GLY A 417 2.93 7.40 -4.52
CA GLY A 417 3.09 6.67 -3.25
C GLY A 417 1.79 6.46 -2.47
N THR A 418 1.90 6.36 -1.14
CA THR A 418 0.90 5.96 -0.12
C THR A 418 0.93 4.46 0.26
N SER A 419 0.51 4.13 1.48
CA SER A 419 0.18 2.79 1.93
C SER A 419 -1.28 2.71 2.40
N HIS A 420 -1.92 1.55 2.24
CA HIS A 420 -3.33 1.35 2.58
C HIS A 420 -3.52 0.08 3.42
N PHE A 421 -4.55 0.11 4.28
CA PHE A 421 -5.03 -1.10 4.93
C PHE A 421 -6.51 -1.02 5.30
N CYS A 422 -7.12 -2.20 5.40
CA CYS A 422 -8.52 -2.41 5.75
C CYS A 422 -8.61 -3.34 6.98
N ILE A 423 -9.53 -3.04 7.90
CA ILE A 423 -9.74 -3.82 9.12
C ILE A 423 -11.23 -4.00 9.37
N VAL A 424 -11.63 -5.21 9.73
CA VAL A 424 -12.93 -5.51 10.34
C VAL A 424 -12.67 -6.31 11.61
N ASP A 425 -13.16 -5.84 12.75
CA ASP A 425 -13.03 -6.57 14.03
C ASP A 425 -14.21 -7.52 14.29
N GLY A 426 -14.12 -8.31 15.37
CA GLY A 426 -15.14 -9.30 15.74
C GLY A 426 -16.48 -8.71 16.16
N GLU A 427 -16.55 -7.42 16.45
CA GLU A 427 -17.80 -6.68 16.70
C GLU A 427 -18.37 -6.06 15.42
N ARG A 428 -17.73 -6.27 14.27
CA ARG A 428 -18.09 -5.69 12.96
C ARG A 428 -17.89 -4.18 12.90
N ASN A 429 -17.00 -3.61 13.72
CA ASN A 429 -16.46 -2.29 13.43
C ASN A 429 -15.53 -2.42 12.23
N ALA A 430 -15.64 -1.47 11.29
CA ALA A 430 -14.92 -1.47 10.04
C ALA A 430 -14.09 -0.20 9.90
N LEU A 431 -12.85 -0.34 9.45
CA LEU A 431 -11.91 0.78 9.30
C LEU A 431 -11.16 0.66 7.99
N SER A 432 -11.24 1.73 7.19
CA SER A 432 -10.43 1.92 5.99
C SER A 432 -9.46 3.06 6.27
N MET A 433 -8.15 2.82 6.15
CA MET A 433 -7.15 3.85 6.40
C MET A 433 -6.09 3.87 5.31
N THR A 434 -5.80 5.09 4.87
CA THR A 434 -4.78 5.37 3.86
C THR A 434 -3.79 6.36 4.48
N THR A 435 -2.51 5.99 4.54
CA THR A 435 -1.43 6.79 5.15
C THR A 435 -0.31 7.05 4.15
N THR A 436 0.31 8.23 4.22
CA THR A 436 1.32 8.63 3.25
C THR A 436 2.43 9.50 3.83
N VAL A 437 3.60 9.47 3.20
CA VAL A 437 4.61 10.56 3.23
C VAL A 437 4.73 11.24 1.87
N ASN A 438 3.71 11.06 1.03
CA ASN A 438 3.65 11.29 -0.41
C ASN A 438 4.63 10.39 -1.18
N TYR A 439 5.67 10.95 -1.81
CA TYR A 439 6.54 10.20 -2.71
C TYR A 439 7.34 9.11 -1.97
N ILE A 440 7.99 8.22 -2.72
CA ILE A 440 8.94 7.23 -2.19
C ILE A 440 10.00 7.91 -1.31
N TYR A 441 9.97 7.70 0.00
CA TYR A 441 10.78 8.41 1.02
C TYR A 441 10.55 9.93 1.09
N GLY A 442 9.34 10.38 0.76
CA GLY A 442 8.87 11.77 0.85
C GLY A 442 9.83 12.78 0.24
N ALA A 443 10.29 13.72 1.07
CA ALA A 443 11.26 14.77 0.74
C ALA A 443 12.67 14.24 0.41
N LYS A 444 12.88 12.92 0.39
CA LYS A 444 14.17 12.25 0.22
C LYS A 444 15.17 12.62 1.31
N MET A 445 14.65 12.77 2.53
CA MET A 445 15.43 13.16 3.70
C MET A 445 14.91 12.44 4.94
N LEU A 446 15.83 11.99 5.78
CA LEU A 446 15.54 11.41 7.08
C LEU A 446 16.18 12.25 8.19
N SER A 447 15.41 12.61 9.22
CA SER A 447 15.91 13.33 10.39
C SER A 447 16.87 12.44 11.19
N PRO A 448 18.18 12.74 11.25
CA PRO A 448 19.14 11.93 12.00
C PRO A 448 18.88 11.96 13.52
N SER A 449 18.20 12.99 14.04
CA SER A 449 17.89 13.12 15.46
C SER A 449 16.65 12.34 15.89
N THR A 450 15.83 11.87 14.95
CA THR A 450 14.55 11.19 15.27
C THR A 450 14.33 9.87 14.52
N GLY A 451 15.05 9.63 13.43
CA GLY A 451 14.82 8.47 12.56
C GLY A 451 13.61 8.62 11.64
N ILE A 452 12.98 9.78 11.60
CA ILE A 452 11.73 10.03 10.87
C ILE A 452 12.03 10.49 9.44
N VAL A 453 11.38 9.87 8.46
CA VAL A 453 11.35 10.31 7.07
C VAL A 453 10.47 11.55 6.96
N LEU A 454 10.94 12.60 6.30
CA LEU A 454 10.16 13.81 6.08
C LEU A 454 9.21 13.60 4.88
N ASN A 455 7.93 13.91 5.05
CA ASN A 455 6.99 13.96 3.93
C ASN A 455 7.38 15.06 2.92
N ASN A 456 6.89 14.94 1.69
CA ASN A 456 6.88 16.04 0.71
C ASN A 456 5.44 16.51 0.40
N GLU A 457 4.56 16.55 1.40
CA GLU A 457 3.13 16.77 1.18
C GLU A 457 2.78 18.16 0.63
N MET A 458 3.68 19.14 0.78
CA MET A 458 3.50 20.45 0.14
C MET A 458 3.47 20.34 -1.40
N ASP A 459 3.96 19.23 -1.97
CA ASP A 459 3.81 18.92 -3.38
C ASP A 459 2.35 18.81 -3.84
N ASP A 460 1.45 18.45 -2.94
CA ASP A 460 0.05 18.27 -3.33
C ASP A 460 -0.70 19.60 -3.45
N PHE A 461 -0.05 20.74 -3.21
CA PHE A 461 -0.57 22.05 -3.58
C PHE A 461 -0.31 22.40 -5.06
N SER A 462 -1.25 23.15 -5.65
CA SER A 462 -0.99 23.90 -6.87
C SER A 462 -0.15 25.15 -6.57
N VAL A 463 0.77 25.49 -7.47
CA VAL A 463 1.65 26.67 -7.35
C VAL A 463 1.44 27.54 -8.57
N PRO A 464 1.17 28.85 -8.45
CA PRO A 464 0.86 29.70 -9.61
C PRO A 464 1.94 29.75 -10.69
N THR A 465 3.20 29.55 -10.30
CA THR A 465 4.36 29.57 -11.20
C THR A 465 4.68 28.20 -11.80
N ASP A 466 3.93 27.15 -11.45
CA ASP A 466 4.16 25.81 -11.99
C ASP A 466 3.78 25.75 -13.47
N ILE A 467 4.74 25.33 -14.30
CA ILE A 467 4.51 25.05 -15.71
C ILE A 467 4.34 23.55 -15.82
N SER A 468 3.10 23.10 -15.80
CA SER A 468 2.76 21.70 -15.89
C SER A 468 3.07 21.14 -17.29
N PRO A 469 3.43 19.84 -17.41
CA PRO A 469 3.66 19.20 -18.71
C PRO A 469 2.42 19.23 -19.63
N ASP A 470 1.23 19.27 -19.03
CA ASP A 470 -0.06 19.40 -19.74
C ASP A 470 -0.34 20.82 -20.24
N LYS A 471 0.48 21.82 -19.86
CA LYS A 471 0.37 23.24 -20.20
C LYS A 471 -0.93 23.91 -19.73
N LEU A 472 -1.58 23.35 -18.72
CA LEU A 472 -2.78 23.90 -18.10
C LEU A 472 -2.42 24.83 -16.94
N PRO A 473 -3.30 25.80 -16.62
CA PRO A 473 -3.08 26.63 -15.44
C PRO A 473 -3.18 25.79 -14.14
N PRO A 474 -2.37 26.11 -13.12
CA PRO A 474 -2.52 25.56 -11.77
C PRO A 474 -3.89 25.87 -11.15
N ALA A 475 -4.39 25.02 -10.25
CA ALA A 475 -5.73 25.17 -9.67
C ALA A 475 -5.76 26.14 -8.47
N PRO A 476 -6.48 27.28 -8.55
CA PRO A 476 -6.52 28.27 -7.47
C PRO A 476 -7.15 27.73 -6.18
N ALA A 477 -8.13 26.82 -6.31
CA ALA A 477 -8.78 26.16 -5.18
C ALA A 477 -7.76 25.45 -4.27
N ASN A 478 -6.63 25.03 -4.83
CA ASN A 478 -5.58 24.28 -4.17
C ASN A 478 -4.25 25.04 -4.11
N PHE A 479 -4.26 26.38 -4.11
CA PHE A 479 -3.04 27.16 -3.84
C PHE A 479 -2.62 27.10 -2.37
N ILE A 480 -1.31 27.20 -2.14
CA ILE A 480 -0.68 27.16 -0.80
C ILE A 480 -1.18 28.34 0.03
N ARG A 481 -1.65 28.04 1.25
CA ARG A 481 -1.91 29.03 2.30
C ARG A 481 -1.38 28.48 3.63
N PRO A 482 -0.88 29.33 4.53
CA PRO A 482 -0.52 28.89 5.89
C PRO A 482 -1.65 28.08 6.54
N ASN A 483 -1.29 26.95 7.16
CA ASN A 483 -2.19 26.02 7.85
C ASN A 483 -3.24 25.30 6.98
N LYS A 484 -3.25 25.53 5.67
CA LYS A 484 -4.14 24.83 4.74
C LYS A 484 -3.68 23.39 4.54
N ARG A 485 -4.61 22.48 4.25
CA ARG A 485 -4.31 21.11 3.81
C ARG A 485 -4.27 21.03 2.28
N PRO A 486 -3.28 20.32 1.69
CA PRO A 486 -3.27 20.10 0.25
C PRO A 486 -4.32 19.07 -0.16
N LEU A 487 -4.90 19.24 -1.35
CA LEU A 487 -5.83 18.29 -1.97
C LEU A 487 -5.18 16.89 -2.07
N SER A 488 -5.96 15.83 -1.87
CA SER A 488 -5.45 14.45 -1.93
C SER A 488 -6.26 13.55 -2.86
N SER A 489 -5.64 12.48 -3.34
CA SER A 489 -6.28 11.40 -4.11
C SER A 489 -6.69 10.19 -3.25
N MET A 490 -6.29 10.15 -1.98
CA MET A 490 -6.55 9.01 -1.08
C MET A 490 -8.04 8.73 -0.91
N SER A 491 -8.48 7.47 -1.10
CA SER A 491 -9.90 7.10 -1.11
C SER A 491 -10.23 5.94 -0.15
N PRO A 492 -10.00 6.09 1.18
CA PRO A 492 -10.47 5.10 2.14
C PRO A 492 -12.00 5.05 2.10
N THR A 493 -12.55 3.86 1.83
CA THR A 493 -13.96 3.66 1.49
C THR A 493 -14.55 2.49 2.27
N ILE A 494 -15.75 2.70 2.82
CA ILE A 494 -16.60 1.65 3.38
C ILE A 494 -17.86 1.54 2.54
N VAL A 495 -18.25 0.32 2.19
CA VAL A 495 -19.43 0.00 1.38
C VAL A 495 -20.47 -0.67 2.27
N VAL A 496 -21.69 -0.16 2.20
CA VAL A 496 -22.85 -0.65 2.96
C VAL A 496 -23.94 -1.09 1.99
N LYS A 497 -24.63 -2.17 2.32
CA LYS A 497 -25.82 -2.65 1.61
C LYS A 497 -26.90 -2.97 2.62
N ASP A 498 -28.10 -2.42 2.42
CA ASP A 498 -29.26 -2.64 3.33
C ASP A 498 -28.93 -2.35 4.80
N GLY A 499 -28.13 -1.31 5.06
CA GLY A 499 -27.65 -0.93 6.40
C GLY A 499 -26.55 -1.82 6.99
N GLN A 500 -26.14 -2.88 6.31
CA GLN A 500 -25.10 -3.81 6.73
C GLN A 500 -23.76 -3.54 6.03
N LEU A 501 -22.66 -3.81 6.73
CA LEU A 501 -21.32 -3.74 6.14
C LEU A 501 -21.19 -4.75 4.99
N ALA A 502 -20.93 -4.26 3.78
CA ALA A 502 -20.73 -5.07 2.59
C ALA A 502 -19.25 -5.18 2.20
N GLY A 503 -18.44 -4.15 2.46
CA GLY A 503 -16.99 -4.23 2.27
C GLY A 503 -16.23 -3.01 2.75
N VAL A 504 -14.91 -3.15 2.80
CA VAL A 504 -13.95 -2.11 3.16
C VAL A 504 -12.87 -2.15 2.10
N LEU A 505 -12.60 -1.01 1.46
CA LEU A 505 -11.63 -0.93 0.37
C LEU A 505 -10.93 0.43 0.36
N GLY A 506 -9.88 0.51 -0.44
CA GLY A 506 -9.08 1.69 -0.70
C GLY A 506 -7.87 1.29 -1.53
N GLY A 507 -6.86 2.14 -1.59
CA GLY A 507 -5.66 1.85 -2.36
C GLY A 507 -4.56 2.88 -2.16
N SER A 508 -3.42 2.57 -2.75
CA SER A 508 -2.22 3.40 -2.84
C SER A 508 -1.89 3.76 -4.29
N GLY A 509 -1.01 4.74 -4.50
CA GLY A 509 -0.52 5.13 -5.84
C GLY A 509 -0.91 6.54 -6.32
N GLY A 510 -1.09 7.51 -5.41
CA GLY A 510 -1.42 8.91 -5.77
C GLY A 510 -2.67 9.02 -6.64
N LEU A 511 -2.59 9.73 -7.77
CA LEU A 511 -3.69 9.92 -8.74
C LEU A 511 -4.35 8.60 -9.19
N PHE A 512 -3.64 7.47 -9.10
CA PHE A 512 -4.17 6.15 -9.50
C PHE A 512 -5.12 5.52 -8.47
N ILE A 513 -5.21 6.07 -7.25
CA ILE A 513 -6.08 5.54 -6.19
C ILE A 513 -7.55 5.56 -6.60
N ILE A 514 -8.06 6.70 -7.08
CA ILE A 514 -9.50 6.84 -7.40
C ILE A 514 -9.92 5.87 -8.53
N PRO A 515 -9.19 5.81 -9.67
CA PRO A 515 -9.49 4.82 -10.70
C PRO A 515 -9.38 3.37 -10.22
N ALA A 516 -8.39 3.05 -9.38
CA ALA A 516 -8.19 1.68 -8.88
C ALA A 516 -9.35 1.25 -7.96
N VAL A 517 -9.73 2.09 -7.00
CA VAL A 517 -10.84 1.82 -6.07
C VAL A 517 -12.17 1.71 -6.82
N ALA A 518 -12.39 2.54 -7.85
CA ALA A 518 -13.58 2.42 -8.70
C ALA A 518 -13.64 1.08 -9.43
N GLN A 519 -12.53 0.65 -10.02
CA GLN A 519 -12.46 -0.64 -10.74
C GLN A 519 -12.64 -1.84 -9.80
N VAL A 520 -12.01 -1.82 -8.61
CA VAL A 520 -12.19 -2.87 -7.59
C VAL A 520 -13.65 -2.92 -7.13
N PHE A 521 -14.29 -1.77 -6.91
CA PHE A 521 -15.71 -1.71 -6.58
C PHE A 521 -16.57 -2.34 -7.67
N LEU A 522 -16.37 -1.94 -8.93
CA LEU A 522 -17.12 -2.47 -10.07
C LEU A 522 -16.91 -3.97 -10.24
N ASN A 523 -15.68 -4.45 -10.11
CA ASN A 523 -15.33 -5.86 -10.23
C ASN A 523 -16.04 -6.69 -9.16
N HIS A 524 -15.94 -6.30 -7.89
CA HIS A 524 -16.52 -7.07 -6.80
C HIS A 524 -18.05 -6.94 -6.74
N PHE A 525 -18.55 -5.72 -6.63
CA PHE A 525 -19.95 -5.47 -6.27
C PHE A 525 -20.92 -5.48 -7.45
N ILE A 526 -20.42 -5.28 -8.68
CA ILE A 526 -21.25 -5.19 -9.90
C ILE A 526 -21.01 -6.38 -10.83
N LYS A 527 -19.76 -6.80 -11.06
CA LYS A 527 -19.43 -7.96 -11.88
C LYS A 527 -19.44 -9.28 -11.10
N GLY A 528 -19.45 -9.23 -9.77
CA GLY A 528 -19.57 -10.41 -8.92
C GLY A 528 -18.28 -11.21 -8.77
N MET A 529 -17.12 -10.60 -9.07
CA MET A 529 -15.82 -11.23 -8.84
C MET A 529 -15.57 -11.39 -7.34
N ASP A 530 -14.85 -12.42 -6.92
CA ASP A 530 -14.42 -12.55 -5.53
C ASP A 530 -13.43 -11.42 -5.14
N PRO A 531 -13.21 -11.16 -3.84
CA PRO A 531 -12.37 -10.04 -3.39
C PRO A 531 -10.94 -10.07 -3.94
N LEU A 532 -10.30 -11.24 -3.99
CA LEU A 532 -8.92 -11.36 -4.45
C LEU A 532 -8.84 -11.13 -5.96
N ALA A 533 -9.70 -11.78 -6.74
CA ALA A 533 -9.76 -11.60 -8.19
C ALA A 533 -10.08 -10.14 -8.53
N SER A 534 -10.95 -9.48 -7.77
CA SER A 534 -11.29 -8.07 -7.96
C SER A 534 -10.08 -7.14 -7.83
N VAL A 535 -9.17 -7.46 -6.90
CA VAL A 535 -7.92 -6.71 -6.67
C VAL A 535 -6.85 -7.09 -7.70
N LYS A 536 -6.71 -8.37 -8.04
CA LYS A 536 -5.72 -8.87 -9.02
C LYS A 536 -6.06 -8.51 -10.47
N ALA A 537 -7.31 -8.19 -10.77
CA ALA A 537 -7.74 -7.79 -12.10
C ALA A 537 -6.94 -6.58 -12.62
N PRO A 538 -6.40 -6.62 -13.85
CA PRO A 538 -5.66 -5.50 -14.42
C PRO A 538 -6.52 -4.25 -14.54
N ARG A 539 -5.90 -3.11 -14.27
CA ARG A 539 -6.59 -1.82 -14.22
C ARG A 539 -6.17 -0.92 -15.38
N VAL A 540 -7.05 0.00 -15.73
CA VAL A 540 -6.77 1.11 -16.64
C VAL A 540 -6.79 2.45 -15.90
N TYR A 541 -6.02 3.40 -16.41
CA TYR A 541 -5.88 4.74 -15.85
C TYR A 541 -5.91 5.79 -16.96
N HIS A 542 -6.54 6.92 -16.68
CA HIS A 542 -6.55 8.09 -17.55
C HIS A 542 -6.70 9.35 -16.70
N LYS A 543 -6.08 10.47 -17.10
CA LYS A 543 -6.09 11.75 -16.35
C LYS A 543 -6.40 12.97 -17.24
N VAL A 544 -7.15 12.75 -18.32
CA VAL A 544 -7.50 13.72 -19.38
C VAL A 544 -6.32 14.14 -20.26
N ILE A 545 -5.23 14.64 -19.65
CA ILE A 545 -4.01 15.02 -20.36
C ILE A 545 -2.77 14.30 -19.79
N PRO A 546 -1.95 13.63 -20.62
CA PRO A 546 -2.16 13.42 -22.06
C PRO A 546 -3.38 12.52 -22.33
N ASN A 547 -3.93 12.58 -23.54
CA ASN A 547 -5.04 11.72 -23.95
C ASN A 547 -4.57 10.27 -24.23
N ILE A 548 -4.02 9.62 -23.21
CA ILE A 548 -3.42 8.30 -23.25
C ILE A 548 -4.05 7.47 -22.13
N VAL A 549 -4.51 6.27 -22.49
CA VAL A 549 -4.88 5.25 -21.52
C VAL A 549 -3.61 4.52 -21.11
N LEU A 550 -3.34 4.50 -19.81
CA LEU A 550 -2.37 3.58 -19.21
C LEU A 550 -3.12 2.31 -18.79
N TYR A 551 -2.48 1.16 -18.90
CA TYR A 551 -3.06 -0.12 -18.50
C TYR A 551 -2.00 -0.99 -17.84
N GLU A 552 -2.44 -1.81 -16.88
CA GLU A 552 -1.63 -2.87 -16.31
C GLU A 552 -1.65 -4.09 -17.23
N ASN A 553 -0.52 -4.80 -17.30
CA ASN A 553 -0.47 -6.08 -17.99
C ASN A 553 -1.11 -7.17 -17.11
N TRP A 554 -1.60 -8.25 -17.71
CA TRP A 554 -2.12 -9.43 -17.00
C TRP A 554 -1.05 -10.17 -16.18
N THR A 555 0.23 -9.87 -16.42
CA THR A 555 1.35 -10.34 -15.61
C THR A 555 1.61 -9.37 -14.46
N VAL A 556 1.21 -9.73 -13.25
CA VAL A 556 1.46 -8.91 -12.05
C VAL A 556 2.85 -9.23 -11.45
N GLY A 557 3.35 -8.34 -10.59
CA GLY A 557 4.77 -8.10 -10.29
C GLY A 557 5.58 -9.16 -9.52
N ASP A 558 5.10 -10.38 -9.42
CA ASP A 558 5.81 -11.57 -8.93
C ASP A 558 6.19 -12.56 -10.05
N GLY A 559 5.77 -12.28 -11.29
CA GLY A 559 6.00 -13.17 -12.43
C GLY A 559 4.98 -14.29 -12.52
N GLU A 560 3.90 -14.27 -11.72
CA GLU A 560 2.76 -15.14 -11.96
C GLU A 560 1.98 -14.65 -13.19
N HIS A 561 1.87 -15.56 -14.15
CA HIS A 561 1.02 -15.42 -15.33
C HIS A 561 -0.39 -15.80 -14.92
N ILE A 562 -1.26 -14.81 -14.74
CA ILE A 562 -2.69 -15.03 -14.54
C ILE A 562 -3.35 -14.90 -15.91
N GLU A 563 -3.36 -16.01 -16.65
CA GLU A 563 -4.30 -16.18 -17.76
C GLU A 563 -5.64 -16.58 -17.14
N LEU A 564 -6.63 -15.67 -17.15
CA LEU A 564 -8.02 -16.07 -16.93
C LEU A 564 -8.39 -17.01 -18.08
N SER A 565 -9.00 -18.14 -17.75
CA SER A 565 -9.38 -19.13 -18.75
C SER A 565 -10.42 -18.52 -19.72
N ASP A 566 -10.43 -18.95 -20.98
CA ASP A 566 -11.38 -18.46 -22.00
C ASP A 566 -12.87 -18.58 -21.56
N GLU A 567 -13.18 -19.39 -20.53
CA GLU A 567 -14.51 -19.51 -19.94
C GLU A 567 -14.93 -18.30 -19.09
N GLU A 568 -13.99 -17.51 -18.56
CA GLU A 568 -14.29 -16.28 -17.78
C GLU A 568 -14.40 -15.03 -18.67
N MET A 569 -14.10 -15.16 -19.97
CA MET A 569 -14.22 -14.10 -20.99
C MET A 569 -15.52 -14.14 -21.80
N ALA A 570 -16.43 -15.08 -21.50
CA ALA A 570 -17.74 -15.25 -22.15
C ALA A 570 -18.88 -14.91 -21.18
#